data_AF-A0A925I3B7-F1
#
_entry.id   AF-A0A925I3B7-F1
#
_cell.length_a   1.000
_cell.length_b   1.000
_cell.length_c   1.000
_cell.angle_alpha   90.00
_cell.angle_beta   90.00
_cell.angle_gamma   90.00
#
_symmetry.space_group_name_H-M   'P 1'
#
loop_
_entity.id
_entity.type
_entity.pdbx_description
1 polymer ?
#
loop_
_entity_poly.entity_id
_entity_poly.type
_entity_poly.pdbx_seq_one_letter_code
_entity_poly.pdbx_strand_id
1 'polypeptide(L)'
;MNKAAFTDAARVEPFLAYVDSLAEDGQLRRLSGAFARFIASVGPASAPLALACVALSELEGRGHSCLLLDDLLGDPAALMGWDDEQWRALVDVVGPLPKNLAAWRALLSDAAPVWHIDDLDFGQPLVLDGARLYLRRYWRDEKLVAGAIGDRAAVVGQTPDLDKVRRWLDILFDQPVAGDGPYGAPDWQKIACAVALRGTVAIITGGPGTGKTYTVASLLTLLFAVAEHPERLRVALAAPTGKAAARLKQSIDHALASLALKAGDELKLLELTARMGAARTLHSLLGARPDTRAFQHHAANPLDVDVLIVDEASMVHLEMMASLLDALPPHAILILLGDKDQLASVEAGAVLGDLCHDAQAGGYTAATLDYARAASGQR
;
A
#
# COMPACT_ATOMS: atom_id res chain seq x y z
N MET A 1 -14.71 -20.43 30.49
CA MET A 1 -14.82 -21.54 29.50
C MET A 1 -13.61 -22.45 29.70
N ASN A 2 -13.80 -23.77 29.62
CA ASN A 2 -12.80 -24.75 30.05
C ASN A 2 -11.63 -24.83 29.04
N LYS A 3 -10.50 -24.18 29.35
CA LYS A 3 -9.29 -24.07 28.51
C LYS A 3 -8.75 -25.42 28.03
N ALA A 4 -8.98 -26.48 28.81
CA ALA A 4 -8.55 -27.85 28.53
C ALA A 4 -9.22 -28.49 27.28
N ALA A 5 -10.39 -28.00 26.84
CA ALA A 5 -11.10 -28.60 25.70
C ALA A 5 -10.47 -28.27 24.34
N PHE A 6 -9.68 -27.19 24.26
CA PHE A 6 -9.12 -26.69 22.99
C PHE A 6 -7.66 -27.10 22.77
N THR A 7 -6.96 -27.53 23.82
CA THR A 7 -5.53 -27.88 23.80
C THR A 7 -5.27 -29.37 23.57
N ASP A 8 -6.25 -30.10 23.04
CA ASP A 8 -6.11 -31.52 22.73
C ASP A 8 -5.16 -31.72 21.54
N ALA A 9 -3.88 -31.92 21.84
CA ALA A 9 -2.84 -32.16 20.86
C ALA A 9 -3.10 -33.43 20.01
N ALA A 10 -3.92 -34.38 20.48
CA ALA A 10 -4.23 -35.60 19.75
C ALA A 10 -5.01 -35.35 18.45
N ARG A 11 -5.63 -34.17 18.31
CA ARG A 11 -6.38 -33.78 17.11
C ARG A 11 -5.55 -33.09 16.04
N VAL A 12 -4.31 -32.68 16.36
CA VAL A 12 -3.45 -31.95 15.41
C VAL A 12 -3.04 -32.84 14.23
N GLU A 13 -2.55 -34.06 14.50
CA GLU A 13 -2.08 -34.95 13.43
C GLU A 13 -3.23 -35.42 12.51
N PRO A 14 -4.40 -35.86 13.01
CA PRO A 14 -5.54 -36.16 12.14
C PRO A 14 -6.00 -34.97 11.30
N PHE A 15 -5.98 -33.76 11.87
CA PHE A 15 -6.31 -32.54 11.14
C PHE A 15 -5.32 -32.28 10.00
N LEU A 16 -4.02 -32.38 10.26
CA LEU A 16 -2.99 -32.16 9.25
C LEU A 16 -3.03 -33.22 8.14
N ALA A 17 -3.35 -34.47 8.46
CA ALA A 17 -3.56 -35.52 7.47
C ALA A 17 -4.79 -35.24 6.59
N TYR A 18 -5.87 -34.70 7.16
CA TYR A 18 -7.03 -34.26 6.39
C TYR A 18 -6.71 -33.07 5.47
N VAL A 19 -5.94 -32.09 5.97
CA VAL A 19 -5.44 -30.96 5.16
C VAL A 19 -4.57 -31.43 3.99
N ASP A 20 -3.75 -32.48 4.17
CA ASP A 20 -3.00 -33.08 3.07
C ASP A 20 -3.90 -33.68 2.00
N SER A 21 -4.95 -34.42 2.39
CA SER A 21 -5.93 -34.95 1.45
C SER A 21 -6.57 -33.84 0.63
N LEU A 22 -6.98 -32.74 1.28
CA LEU A 22 -7.54 -31.58 0.57
C LEU A 22 -6.53 -30.92 -0.38
N ALA A 23 -5.24 -30.91 -0.03
CA ALA A 23 -4.19 -30.40 -0.89
C ALA A 23 -3.86 -31.34 -2.07
N GLU A 24 -4.00 -32.65 -1.89
CA GLU A 24 -3.91 -33.65 -2.97
C GLU A 24 -5.07 -33.53 -3.95
N ASP A 25 -6.27 -33.24 -3.45
CA ASP A 25 -7.48 -33.00 -4.24
C ASP A 25 -7.53 -31.60 -4.89
N GLY A 26 -6.51 -30.76 -4.65
CA GLY A 26 -6.40 -29.42 -5.21
C GLY A 26 -7.35 -28.39 -4.59
N GLN A 27 -7.99 -28.71 -3.46
CA GLN A 27 -8.86 -27.80 -2.72
C GLN A 27 -8.09 -26.81 -1.84
N LEU A 28 -6.89 -27.20 -1.40
CA LEU A 28 -5.93 -26.36 -0.68
C LEU A 28 -4.57 -26.31 -1.39
N ARG A 29 -3.78 -25.28 -1.10
CA ARG A 29 -2.37 -25.26 -1.50
C ARG A 29 -1.58 -26.18 -0.56
N ARG A 30 -0.65 -26.96 -1.12
CA ARG A 30 0.29 -27.79 -0.35
C ARG A 30 1.07 -26.99 0.70
N LEU A 31 1.31 -25.71 0.44
CA LEU A 31 1.97 -24.80 1.37
C LEU A 31 1.22 -24.68 2.70
N SER A 32 -0.10 -24.72 2.70
CA SER A 32 -0.91 -24.47 3.90
C SER A 32 -0.74 -25.58 4.95
N GLY A 33 -0.76 -26.85 4.52
CA GLY A 33 -0.45 -27.98 5.42
C GLY A 33 1.01 -27.99 5.89
N ALA A 34 1.95 -27.71 4.98
CA ALA A 34 3.37 -27.63 5.32
C ALA A 34 3.66 -26.50 6.32
N PHE A 35 3.01 -25.35 6.15
CA PHE A 35 3.12 -24.21 7.06
C PHE A 35 2.55 -24.53 8.45
N ALA A 36 1.35 -25.12 8.52
CA ALA A 36 0.76 -25.53 9.79
C ALA A 36 1.64 -26.54 10.55
N ARG A 37 2.26 -27.52 9.85
CA ARG A 37 3.27 -28.42 10.43
C ARG A 37 4.50 -27.70 10.95
N PHE A 38 5.01 -26.73 10.19
CA PHE A 38 6.15 -25.93 10.62
C PHE A 38 5.81 -25.17 11.92
N ILE A 39 4.64 -24.55 12.00
CA ILE A 39 4.22 -23.87 13.24
C ILE A 39 4.09 -24.85 14.42
N ALA A 40 3.57 -26.06 14.17
CA ALA A 40 3.49 -27.11 15.18
C ALA A 40 4.85 -27.67 15.62
N SER A 41 5.92 -27.52 14.83
CA SER A 41 7.27 -27.92 15.23
C SER A 41 7.99 -26.88 16.09
N VAL A 42 7.54 -25.61 16.05
CA VAL A 42 8.11 -24.51 16.85
C VAL A 42 7.65 -24.58 18.33
N GLY A 43 6.50 -25.19 18.61
CA GLY A 43 6.01 -25.39 19.97
C GLY A 43 4.69 -26.14 20.03
N PRO A 44 4.15 -26.41 21.24
CA PRO A 44 2.88 -27.12 21.39
C PRO A 44 1.76 -26.43 20.61
N ALA A 45 1.25 -27.11 19.58
CA ALA A 45 0.14 -26.63 18.78
C ALA A 45 -1.18 -27.26 19.23
N SER A 46 -2.23 -26.46 19.15
CA SER A 46 -3.61 -26.93 19.27
C SER A 46 -4.23 -27.07 17.88
N ALA A 47 -5.24 -27.93 17.72
CA ALA A 47 -5.93 -28.06 16.43
C ALA A 47 -6.57 -26.72 15.96
N PRO A 48 -7.15 -25.87 16.84
CA PRO A 48 -7.60 -24.54 16.44
C PRO A 48 -6.48 -23.61 15.97
N LEU A 49 -5.28 -23.69 16.55
CA LEU A 49 -4.12 -22.94 16.06
C LEU A 49 -3.70 -23.43 14.66
N ALA A 50 -3.66 -24.75 14.45
CA ALA A 50 -3.34 -25.33 13.15
C ALA A 50 -4.36 -24.89 12.07
N LEU A 51 -5.65 -24.86 12.41
CA LEU A 51 -6.71 -24.31 11.55
C LEU A 51 -6.46 -22.84 11.21
N ALA A 52 -6.17 -22.00 12.21
CA ALA A 52 -5.87 -20.59 11.98
C ALA A 52 -4.63 -20.40 11.08
N CYS A 53 -3.63 -21.28 11.18
CA CYS A 53 -2.46 -21.27 10.30
C CYS A 53 -2.81 -21.64 8.85
N VAL A 54 -3.66 -22.65 8.64
CA VAL A 54 -4.15 -23.04 7.31
C VAL A 54 -4.95 -21.89 6.69
N ALA A 55 -5.90 -21.33 7.44
CA ALA A 55 -6.71 -20.20 6.97
C ALA A 55 -5.83 -18.98 6.65
N LEU A 56 -4.92 -18.60 7.54
CA LEU A 56 -3.98 -17.50 7.32
C LEU A 56 -3.13 -17.72 6.06
N SER A 57 -2.62 -18.94 5.88
CA SER A 57 -1.88 -19.30 4.66
C SER A 57 -2.77 -19.09 3.45
N GLU A 58 -3.95 -19.71 3.36
CA GLU A 58 -4.84 -19.58 2.19
C GLU A 58 -5.26 -18.14 1.88
N LEU A 59 -5.54 -17.34 2.90
CA LEU A 59 -5.88 -15.92 2.73
C LEU A 59 -4.69 -15.13 2.18
N GLU A 60 -3.47 -15.42 2.63
CA GLU A 60 -2.24 -14.83 2.05
C GLU A 60 -2.12 -15.11 0.55
N GLY A 61 -2.44 -16.35 0.13
CA GLY A 61 -2.47 -16.73 -1.28
C GLY A 61 -3.52 -16.01 -2.13
N ARG A 62 -4.46 -15.34 -1.47
CA ARG A 62 -5.59 -14.62 -2.08
C ARG A 62 -5.47 -13.12 -1.94
N GLY A 63 -4.34 -12.63 -1.44
CA GLY A 63 -4.04 -11.21 -1.36
C GLY A 63 -4.25 -10.58 0.02
N HIS A 64 -4.62 -11.33 1.05
CA HIS A 64 -4.81 -10.79 2.40
C HIS A 64 -3.49 -10.72 3.18
N SER A 65 -3.21 -9.62 3.88
CA SER A 65 -2.01 -9.49 4.74
C SER A 65 -2.15 -10.22 6.09
N CYS A 66 -3.39 -10.49 6.51
CA CYS A 66 -3.72 -11.12 7.78
C CYS A 66 -5.04 -11.89 7.75
N LEU A 67 -5.27 -12.65 8.80
CA LEU A 67 -6.54 -13.29 9.13
C LEU A 67 -7.24 -12.46 10.20
N LEU A 68 -8.47 -12.01 9.94
CA LEU A 68 -9.31 -11.43 10.99
C LEU A 68 -9.95 -12.58 11.78
N LEU A 69 -9.82 -12.54 13.11
CA LEU A 69 -10.39 -13.58 13.97
C LEU A 69 -11.92 -13.61 13.94
N ASP A 70 -12.54 -12.48 13.59
CA ASP A 70 -13.99 -12.41 13.39
C ASP A 70 -14.45 -13.23 12.17
N ASP A 71 -13.60 -13.39 11.14
CA ASP A 71 -13.91 -14.23 9.98
C ASP A 71 -14.03 -15.71 10.38
N LEU A 72 -13.22 -16.15 11.35
CA LEU A 72 -13.31 -17.51 11.90
C LEU A 72 -14.61 -17.75 12.70
N LEU A 73 -15.28 -16.68 13.16
CA LEU A 73 -16.56 -16.76 13.88
C LEU A 73 -17.76 -16.74 12.93
N GLY A 74 -17.65 -16.03 11.80
CA GLY A 74 -18.74 -15.77 10.86
C GLY A 74 -18.90 -16.76 9.71
N ASP A 75 -17.94 -17.68 9.53
CA ASP A 75 -17.73 -18.59 8.37
C ASP A 75 -16.84 -17.97 7.26
N PRO A 76 -15.54 -18.33 7.20
CA PRO A 76 -14.59 -17.82 6.21
C PRO A 76 -14.64 -18.59 4.88
N ALA A 77 -15.58 -19.52 4.65
CA ALA A 77 -15.64 -20.36 3.45
C ALA A 77 -15.52 -19.54 2.16
N ALA A 78 -16.30 -18.47 2.03
CA ALA A 78 -16.30 -17.62 0.84
C ALA A 78 -14.93 -16.94 0.59
N LEU A 79 -14.23 -16.52 1.65
CA LEU A 79 -12.88 -15.94 1.53
C LEU A 79 -11.89 -16.97 1.00
N MET A 80 -12.07 -18.23 1.37
CA MET A 80 -11.29 -19.36 0.85
C MET A 80 -11.86 -19.94 -0.45
N GLY A 81 -12.88 -19.32 -1.05
CA GLY A 81 -13.52 -19.80 -2.29
C GLY A 81 -14.14 -21.19 -2.15
N TRP A 82 -14.58 -21.52 -0.94
CA TRP A 82 -15.24 -22.77 -0.58
C TRP A 82 -16.72 -22.53 -0.33
N ASP A 83 -17.48 -23.62 -0.34
CA ASP A 83 -18.82 -23.64 0.23
C ASP A 83 -18.79 -23.92 1.75
N ASP A 84 -19.91 -23.67 2.41
CA ASP A 84 -20.03 -23.89 3.85
C ASP A 84 -19.85 -25.37 4.24
N GLU A 85 -20.10 -26.33 3.33
CA GLU A 85 -19.99 -27.76 3.63
C GLU A 85 -18.52 -28.16 3.78
N GLN A 86 -17.67 -27.67 2.86
CA GLN A 86 -16.22 -27.84 2.93
C GLN A 86 -15.64 -27.24 4.22
N TRP A 87 -16.08 -26.04 4.61
CA TRP A 87 -15.64 -25.43 5.88
C TRP A 87 -16.10 -26.24 7.10
N ARG A 88 -17.38 -26.66 7.15
CA ARG A 88 -17.90 -27.48 8.25
C ARG A 88 -17.15 -28.81 8.38
N ALA A 89 -16.87 -29.48 7.26
CA ALA A 89 -16.10 -30.73 7.26
C ALA A 89 -14.69 -30.52 7.85
N LEU A 90 -14.02 -29.41 7.50
CA LEU A 90 -12.73 -29.04 8.08
C LEU A 90 -12.82 -28.79 9.59
N VAL A 91 -13.83 -28.05 10.04
CA VAL A 91 -14.05 -27.74 11.46
C VAL A 91 -14.39 -28.98 12.29
N ASP A 92 -15.15 -29.93 11.74
CA ASP A 92 -15.51 -31.17 12.42
C ASP A 92 -14.27 -32.01 12.78
N VAL A 93 -13.25 -32.03 11.92
CA VAL A 93 -11.97 -32.70 12.18
C VAL A 93 -11.19 -31.99 13.28
N VAL A 94 -11.19 -30.65 13.30
CA VAL A 94 -10.54 -29.83 14.34
C VAL A 94 -11.19 -30.05 15.70
N GLY A 95 -12.53 -30.15 15.73
CA GLY A 95 -13.32 -30.24 16.96
C GLY A 95 -13.80 -28.89 17.47
N PRO A 96 -13.99 -28.74 18.80
CA PRO A 96 -14.59 -27.52 19.34
C PRO A 96 -13.69 -26.31 19.06
N LEU A 97 -14.25 -25.28 18.44
CA LEU A 97 -13.59 -24.00 18.24
C LEU A 97 -13.97 -22.98 19.34
N PRO A 98 -13.11 -21.98 19.61
CA PRO A 98 -13.47 -20.84 20.43
C PRO A 98 -14.73 -20.13 19.87
N LYS A 99 -15.69 -19.83 20.75
CA LYS A 99 -17.03 -19.30 20.37
C LYS A 99 -17.11 -17.78 20.28
N ASN A 100 -16.02 -17.08 20.62
CA ASN A 100 -15.97 -15.63 20.59
C ASN A 100 -14.52 -15.15 20.45
N LEU A 101 -14.38 -13.88 20.10
CA LEU A 101 -13.10 -13.24 19.85
C LEU A 101 -12.16 -13.31 21.06
N ALA A 102 -12.68 -13.09 22.27
CA ALA A 102 -11.89 -13.14 23.50
C ALA A 102 -11.27 -14.52 23.74
N ALA A 103 -12.01 -15.60 23.45
CA ALA A 103 -11.54 -16.97 23.57
C ALA A 103 -10.50 -17.31 22.49
N TRP A 104 -10.68 -16.84 21.25
CA TRP A 104 -9.67 -16.97 20.20
C TRP A 104 -8.37 -16.25 20.56
N ARG A 105 -8.48 -14.99 21.00
CA ARG A 105 -7.32 -14.20 21.44
C ARG A 105 -6.57 -14.89 22.58
N ALA A 106 -7.28 -15.34 23.62
CA ALA A 106 -6.66 -16.06 24.73
C ALA A 106 -5.93 -17.32 24.25
N LEU A 107 -6.57 -18.14 23.42
CA LEU A 107 -5.97 -19.37 22.88
C LEU A 107 -4.69 -19.09 22.09
N LEU A 108 -4.70 -18.05 21.24
CA LEU A 108 -3.57 -17.70 20.39
C LEU A 108 -2.45 -17.00 21.17
N SER A 109 -2.77 -16.12 22.13
CA SER A 109 -1.77 -15.48 23.01
C SER A 109 -1.01 -16.49 23.87
N ASP A 110 -1.66 -17.59 24.27
CA ASP A 110 -1.01 -18.67 25.04
C ASP A 110 -0.11 -19.57 24.17
N ALA A 111 -0.15 -19.44 22.84
CA ALA A 111 0.56 -20.32 21.92
C ALA A 111 2.01 -19.86 21.72
N ALA A 112 2.99 -20.74 22.00
CA ALA A 112 4.42 -20.48 21.84
C ALA A 112 4.86 -19.88 20.48
N PRO A 113 4.32 -20.30 19.31
CA PRO A 113 4.73 -19.72 18.02
C PRO A 113 4.04 -18.38 17.69
N VAL A 114 3.24 -17.83 18.60
CA VAL A 114 2.53 -16.56 18.42
C VAL A 114 3.11 -15.52 19.38
N TRP A 115 3.47 -14.36 18.85
CA TRP A 115 3.78 -13.19 19.66
C TRP A 115 2.54 -12.30 19.75
N HIS A 116 2.06 -12.03 20.96
CA HIS A 116 1.08 -10.99 21.21
C HIS A 116 1.83 -9.67 21.41
N ILE A 117 1.40 -8.61 20.73
CA ILE A 117 2.13 -7.33 20.66
C ILE A 117 2.44 -6.68 22.02
N ASP A 118 1.63 -6.97 23.05
CA ASP A 118 1.82 -6.44 24.42
C ASP A 118 2.86 -7.23 25.25
N ASP A 119 3.34 -8.37 24.73
CA ASP A 119 4.32 -9.24 25.40
C ASP A 119 5.74 -9.02 24.85
N LEU A 120 6.74 -9.64 25.51
CA LEU A 120 8.12 -9.63 25.04
C LEU A 120 8.27 -10.37 23.70
N ASP A 121 8.91 -9.71 22.72
CA ASP A 121 9.18 -10.29 21.40
C ASP A 121 10.43 -11.18 21.44
N PHE A 122 10.28 -12.44 21.04
CA PHE A 122 11.35 -13.43 20.97
C PHE A 122 11.57 -13.99 19.55
N GLY A 123 11.00 -13.39 18.50
CA GLY A 123 11.18 -13.88 17.13
C GLY A 123 10.11 -14.85 16.63
N GLN A 124 8.97 -14.98 17.31
CA GLN A 124 7.88 -15.90 16.96
C GLN A 124 7.32 -15.67 15.53
N PRO A 125 7.08 -16.71 14.73
CA PRO A 125 6.70 -16.56 13.32
C PRO A 125 5.35 -15.88 13.08
N LEU A 126 4.42 -15.97 14.05
CA LEU A 126 3.09 -15.37 13.99
C LEU A 126 2.99 -14.17 14.92
N VAL A 127 2.16 -13.20 14.55
CA VAL A 127 1.89 -12.00 15.36
C VAL A 127 0.39 -11.84 15.55
N LEU A 128 -0.02 -11.63 16.80
CA LEU A 128 -1.39 -11.30 17.19
C LEU A 128 -1.46 -9.83 17.59
N ASP A 129 -2.14 -9.02 16.78
CA ASP A 129 -2.37 -7.60 17.02
C ASP A 129 -3.89 -7.33 17.05
N GLY A 130 -4.43 -7.13 18.24
CA GLY A 130 -5.86 -6.97 18.47
C GLY A 130 -6.67 -8.22 18.05
N ALA A 131 -7.47 -8.08 17.00
CA ALA A 131 -8.32 -9.14 16.44
C ALA A 131 -7.73 -9.78 15.16
N ARG A 132 -6.44 -9.57 14.90
CA ARG A 132 -5.80 -9.93 13.64
C ARG A 132 -4.59 -10.84 13.88
N LEU A 133 -4.54 -11.94 13.16
CA LEU A 133 -3.40 -12.85 13.15
C LEU A 133 -2.60 -12.67 11.86
N TYR A 134 -1.30 -12.46 11.97
CA TYR A 134 -0.40 -12.16 10.87
C TYR A 134 0.72 -13.19 10.76
N LEU A 135 1.23 -13.36 9.53
CA LEU A 135 2.64 -13.74 9.38
C LEU A 135 3.49 -12.53 9.78
N ARG A 136 4.53 -12.73 10.60
CA ARG A 136 5.36 -11.64 11.13
C ARG A 136 5.85 -10.66 10.07
N ARG A 137 6.23 -11.16 8.88
CA ARG A 137 6.69 -10.31 7.77
C ARG A 137 5.65 -9.27 7.38
N TYR A 138 4.38 -9.66 7.22
CA TYR A 138 3.31 -8.75 6.81
C TYR A 138 2.93 -7.78 7.91
N TRP A 139 2.92 -8.22 9.17
CA TRP A 139 2.72 -7.29 10.28
C TRP A 139 3.80 -6.20 10.30
N ARG A 140 5.08 -6.57 10.15
CA ARG A 140 6.19 -5.62 10.12
C ARG A 140 6.05 -4.66 8.93
N ASP A 141 5.77 -5.19 7.75
CA ASP A 141 5.64 -4.39 6.54
C ASP A 141 4.43 -3.44 6.63
N GLU A 142 3.30 -3.88 7.20
CA GLU A 142 2.11 -3.03 7.45
C GLU A 142 2.41 -1.91 8.44
N LYS A 143 3.10 -2.20 9.55
CA LYS A 143 3.53 -1.16 10.51
C LYS A 143 4.51 -0.17 9.90
N LEU A 144 5.45 -0.65 9.08
CA LEU A 144 6.40 0.21 8.37
C LEU A 144 5.67 1.15 7.40
N VAL A 145 4.79 0.60 6.55
CA VAL A 145 4.02 1.41 5.60
C VAL A 145 3.14 2.43 6.33
N ALA A 146 2.38 2.00 7.34
CA ALA A 146 1.51 2.89 8.11
C ALA A 146 2.30 4.01 8.80
N GLY A 147 3.41 3.68 9.45
CA GLY A 147 4.29 4.64 10.10
C GLY A 147 4.90 5.63 9.11
N ALA A 148 5.53 5.14 8.04
CA ALA A 148 6.20 5.98 7.06
C ALA A 148 5.24 6.90 6.29
N ILE A 149 4.04 6.41 5.94
CA ILE A 149 3.01 7.26 5.33
C ILE A 149 2.47 8.28 6.33
N GLY A 150 2.22 7.86 7.58
CA GLY A 150 1.77 8.75 8.66
C GLY A 150 2.75 9.88 8.94
N ASP A 151 4.04 9.57 9.07
CA ASP A 151 5.10 10.54 9.29
C ASP A 151 5.18 11.55 8.13
N ARG A 152 5.12 11.07 6.88
CA ARG A 152 5.11 11.94 5.69
C ARG A 152 3.88 12.81 5.59
N ALA A 153 2.71 12.29 5.95
CA ALA A 153 1.45 13.04 5.96
C ALA A 153 1.42 14.11 7.07
N ALA A 154 2.13 13.88 8.18
CA ALA A 154 2.27 14.84 9.26
C ALA A 154 3.26 15.97 8.93
N VAL A 155 4.20 15.75 8.01
CA VAL A 155 5.09 16.80 7.52
C VAL A 155 4.31 17.78 6.64
N VAL A 156 3.94 18.91 7.22
CA VAL A 156 3.53 20.10 6.46
C VAL A 156 4.81 20.84 6.11
N GLY A 157 5.19 20.82 4.84
CA GLY A 157 6.37 21.52 4.36
C GLY A 157 6.26 23.04 4.59
N GLN A 158 7.38 23.75 4.46
CA GLN A 158 7.31 25.21 4.32
C GLN A 158 6.43 25.51 3.11
N THR A 159 5.31 26.18 3.35
CA THR A 159 4.38 26.53 2.28
C THR A 159 5.11 27.51 1.36
N PRO A 160 5.35 27.15 0.08
CA PRO A 160 5.93 28.08 -0.87
C PRO A 160 5.06 29.33 -0.96
N ASP A 161 5.63 30.43 -1.42
CA ASP A 161 4.90 31.68 -1.64
C ASP A 161 3.58 31.43 -2.38
N LEU A 162 2.45 31.66 -1.69
CA LEU A 162 1.12 31.35 -2.19
C LEU A 162 0.80 32.10 -3.47
N ASP A 163 1.29 33.34 -3.62
CA ASP A 163 1.04 34.13 -4.83
C ASP A 163 1.79 33.52 -6.01
N LYS A 164 3.02 33.04 -5.78
CA LYS A 164 3.80 32.29 -6.77
C LYS A 164 3.11 30.98 -7.15
N VAL A 165 2.65 30.21 -6.17
CA VAL A 165 1.90 28.95 -6.39
C VAL A 165 0.64 29.23 -7.21
N ARG A 166 -0.15 30.23 -6.81
CA ARG A 166 -1.39 30.63 -7.47
C ARG A 166 -1.16 31.00 -8.93
N ARG A 167 -0.17 31.85 -9.19
CA ARG A 167 0.20 32.26 -10.55
C ARG A 167 0.57 31.07 -11.44
N TRP A 168 1.42 30.18 -10.94
CA TRP A 168 1.82 29.00 -11.72
C TRP A 168 0.65 28.05 -11.97
N LEU A 169 -0.22 27.82 -10.98
CA LEU A 169 -1.43 27.05 -11.19
C LEU A 169 -2.38 27.70 -12.21
N ASP A 170 -2.47 29.02 -12.27
CA ASP A 170 -3.25 29.73 -13.29
C ASP A 170 -2.63 29.63 -14.70
N ILE A 171 -1.30 29.63 -14.82
CA ILE A 171 -0.59 29.40 -16.09
C ILE A 171 -0.80 27.96 -16.60
N LEU A 172 -0.70 26.98 -15.70
CA LEU A 172 -0.78 25.56 -16.07
C LEU A 172 -2.22 25.16 -16.42
N PHE A 173 -3.20 25.69 -15.69
CA PHE A 173 -4.63 25.41 -15.83
C PHE A 173 -5.38 26.69 -16.24
N ASP A 174 -5.19 27.07 -17.50
CA ASP A 174 -5.71 28.28 -18.16
C ASP A 174 -7.10 28.09 -18.80
N GLN A 175 -7.55 26.84 -18.94
CA GLN A 175 -8.84 26.48 -19.51
C GLN A 175 -9.86 26.29 -18.38
N PRO A 176 -10.98 27.05 -18.36
CA PRO A 176 -12.05 26.82 -17.41
C PRO A 176 -12.73 25.46 -17.67
N VAL A 177 -12.99 24.71 -16.59
CA VAL A 177 -13.73 23.44 -16.68
C VAL A 177 -15.21 23.75 -16.90
N ALA A 178 -15.77 23.21 -18.00
CA ALA A 178 -17.19 23.36 -18.30
C ALA A 178 -18.04 22.74 -17.18
N GLY A 179 -18.99 23.50 -16.65
CA GLY A 179 -19.95 23.02 -15.65
C GLY A 179 -21.22 23.88 -15.64
N ASP A 180 -22.34 23.28 -15.25
CA ASP A 180 -23.68 23.88 -15.33
C ASP A 180 -23.99 24.96 -14.27
N GLY A 181 -22.95 25.51 -13.61
CA GLY A 181 -23.08 26.51 -12.55
C GLY A 181 -22.42 27.86 -12.90
N PRO A 182 -22.78 28.96 -12.20
CA PRO A 182 -22.23 30.30 -12.44
C PRO A 182 -20.72 30.43 -12.19
N TYR A 183 -20.09 29.40 -11.62
CA TYR A 183 -18.66 29.32 -11.33
C TYR A 183 -17.94 28.17 -12.09
N GLY A 184 -18.65 27.43 -12.96
CA GLY A 184 -18.13 26.20 -13.57
C GLY A 184 -18.03 25.03 -12.58
N ALA A 185 -17.48 23.90 -13.02
CA ALA A 185 -17.12 22.79 -12.14
C ALA A 185 -15.70 23.02 -11.57
N PRO A 186 -15.40 22.57 -10.33
CA PRO A 186 -14.07 22.72 -9.76
C PRO A 186 -13.03 21.96 -10.59
N ASP A 187 -11.89 22.60 -10.86
CA ASP A 187 -10.75 21.93 -11.49
C ASP A 187 -10.02 21.05 -10.47
N TRP A 188 -10.42 19.77 -10.44
CA TRP A 188 -9.84 18.77 -9.56
C TRP A 188 -8.35 18.51 -9.83
N GLN A 189 -7.86 18.69 -11.07
CA GLN A 189 -6.44 18.50 -11.38
C GLN A 189 -5.61 19.65 -10.79
N LYS A 190 -6.13 20.88 -10.88
CA LYS A 190 -5.54 22.07 -10.25
C LYS A 190 -5.52 21.97 -8.74
N ILE A 191 -6.63 21.52 -8.14
CA ILE A 191 -6.72 21.29 -6.68
C ILE A 191 -5.74 20.19 -6.25
N ALA A 192 -5.65 19.08 -7.01
CA ALA A 192 -4.71 18.00 -6.71
C ALA A 192 -3.26 18.49 -6.70
N CYS A 193 -2.86 19.33 -7.67
CA CYS A 193 -1.52 19.92 -7.68
C CYS A 193 -1.27 20.82 -6.47
N ALA A 194 -2.25 21.64 -6.09
CA ALA A 194 -2.14 22.50 -4.91
C ALA A 194 -1.96 21.67 -3.64
N VAL A 195 -2.86 20.70 -3.39
CA VAL A 195 -2.83 19.85 -2.19
C VAL A 195 -1.55 19.02 -2.12
N ALA A 196 -1.11 18.44 -3.24
CA ALA A 196 0.11 17.65 -3.30
C ALA A 196 1.38 18.44 -2.94
N LEU A 197 1.40 19.76 -3.17
CA LEU A 197 2.53 20.62 -2.81
C LEU A 197 2.68 20.84 -1.30
N ARG A 198 1.63 20.58 -0.51
CA ARG A 198 1.61 20.87 0.93
C ARG A 198 2.37 19.84 1.78
N GLY A 199 2.42 18.59 1.32
CA GLY A 199 2.99 17.47 2.06
C GLY A 199 4.11 16.77 1.31
N THR A 200 4.76 15.80 1.96
CA THR A 200 5.78 14.94 1.34
C THR A 200 5.22 13.61 0.84
N VAL A 201 3.91 13.42 0.92
CA VAL A 201 3.17 12.32 0.29
C VAL A 201 1.91 12.84 -0.37
N ALA A 202 1.66 12.40 -1.60
CA ALA A 202 0.45 12.69 -2.35
C ALA A 202 -0.04 11.44 -3.07
N ILE A 203 -1.33 11.18 -3.02
CA ILE A 203 -1.98 10.11 -3.76
C ILE A 203 -2.95 10.74 -4.75
N ILE A 204 -2.73 10.50 -6.05
CA ILE A 204 -3.61 10.99 -7.12
C ILE A 204 -4.30 9.77 -7.73
N THR A 205 -5.55 9.58 -7.31
CA THR A 205 -6.40 8.48 -7.78
C THR A 205 -7.42 8.98 -8.80
N GLY A 206 -7.76 8.14 -9.78
CA GLY A 206 -8.82 8.41 -10.74
C GLY A 206 -8.90 7.35 -11.83
N GLY A 207 -10.04 7.29 -12.53
CA GLY A 207 -10.29 6.33 -13.60
C GLY A 207 -9.35 6.45 -14.82
N PRO A 208 -9.43 5.54 -15.79
CA PRO A 208 -8.77 5.70 -17.09
C PRO A 208 -9.25 6.98 -17.79
N GLY A 209 -8.33 7.74 -18.38
CA GLY A 209 -8.66 8.95 -19.15
C GLY A 209 -8.92 10.22 -18.34
N THR A 210 -8.84 10.19 -17.00
CA THR A 210 -9.04 11.38 -16.14
C THR A 210 -7.88 12.38 -16.11
N GLY A 211 -6.88 12.20 -16.99
CA GLY A 211 -5.75 13.13 -17.09
C GLY A 211 -4.73 13.03 -15.96
N LYS A 212 -4.67 11.94 -15.17
CA LYS A 212 -3.68 11.73 -14.09
C LYS A 212 -2.25 12.10 -14.50
N THR A 213 -1.81 11.66 -15.68
CA THR A 213 -0.47 11.95 -16.17
C THR A 213 -0.25 13.43 -16.46
N TYR A 214 -1.27 14.13 -16.97
CA TYR A 214 -1.21 15.58 -17.15
C TYR A 214 -1.15 16.31 -15.81
N THR A 215 -1.94 15.85 -14.82
CA THR A 215 -1.89 16.36 -13.45
C THR A 215 -0.48 16.23 -12.86
N VAL A 216 0.16 15.07 -13.03
CA VAL A 216 1.54 14.87 -12.53
C VAL A 216 2.57 15.69 -13.26
N ALA A 217 2.49 15.79 -14.58
CA ALA A 217 3.38 16.67 -15.34
C ALA A 217 3.22 18.14 -14.90
N SER A 218 1.99 18.55 -14.59
CA SER A 218 1.68 19.89 -14.08
C SER A 218 2.21 20.08 -12.66
N LEU A 219 2.04 19.10 -11.77
CA LEU A 219 2.61 19.11 -10.42
C LEU A 219 4.14 19.16 -10.44
N LEU A 220 4.77 18.38 -11.32
CA LEU A 220 6.21 18.40 -11.52
C LEU A 220 6.69 19.77 -12.01
N THR A 221 5.98 20.37 -12.97
CA THR A 221 6.26 21.73 -13.44
C THR A 221 6.12 22.75 -12.31
N LEU A 222 5.07 22.62 -11.49
CA LEU A 222 4.85 23.46 -10.32
C LEU A 222 5.98 23.30 -9.29
N LEU A 223 6.43 22.08 -9.00
CA LEU A 223 7.54 21.81 -8.08
C LEU A 223 8.83 22.50 -8.53
N PHE A 224 9.17 22.40 -9.83
CA PHE A 224 10.31 23.13 -10.39
C PHE A 224 10.11 24.65 -10.33
N ALA A 225 8.91 25.14 -10.63
CA ALA A 225 8.62 26.56 -10.62
C ALA A 225 8.79 27.20 -9.23
N VAL A 226 8.36 26.51 -8.18
CA VAL A 226 8.34 27.05 -6.81
C VAL A 226 9.63 26.79 -6.03
N ALA A 227 10.44 25.83 -6.45
CA ALA A 227 11.73 25.53 -5.82
C ALA A 227 12.71 26.71 -5.89
N GLU A 228 13.51 26.89 -4.83
CA GLU A 228 14.60 27.87 -4.81
C GLU A 228 15.73 27.48 -5.76
N HIS A 229 16.04 26.17 -5.81
CA HIS A 229 17.09 25.58 -6.63
C HIS A 229 16.53 24.45 -7.49
N PRO A 230 15.73 24.75 -8.53
CA PRO A 230 15.13 23.73 -9.39
C PRO A 230 16.17 22.83 -10.06
N GLU A 231 17.36 23.35 -10.31
CA GLU A 231 18.50 22.60 -10.85
C GLU A 231 19.11 21.61 -9.84
N ARG A 232 18.64 21.54 -8.60
CA ARG A 232 19.11 20.55 -7.63
C ARG A 232 18.07 19.45 -7.38
N LEU A 233 16.82 19.64 -7.81
CA LEU A 233 15.76 18.66 -7.63
C LEU A 233 16.02 17.40 -8.46
N ARG A 234 16.22 16.27 -7.76
CA ARG A 234 16.38 14.94 -8.34
C ARG A 234 15.04 14.23 -8.37
N VAL A 235 14.52 14.05 -9.57
CA VAL A 235 13.22 13.43 -9.80
C VAL A 235 13.43 12.04 -10.38
N ALA A 236 12.78 11.05 -9.78
CA ALA A 236 12.74 9.68 -10.28
C ALA A 236 11.31 9.28 -10.64
N LEU A 237 11.18 8.53 -11.74
CA LEU A 237 9.93 7.95 -12.20
C LEU A 237 10.02 6.43 -12.07
N ALA A 238 9.01 5.83 -11.45
CA ALA A 238 8.93 4.39 -11.25
C ALA A 238 7.56 3.82 -11.56
N ALA A 239 7.53 2.54 -11.88
CA ALA A 239 6.32 1.76 -12.01
C ALA A 239 6.60 0.30 -11.60
N PRO A 240 5.57 -0.51 -11.27
CA PRO A 240 5.75 -1.92 -10.93
C PRO A 240 6.27 -2.78 -12.10
N THR A 241 5.95 -2.42 -13.36
CA THR A 241 6.35 -3.19 -14.55
C THR A 241 7.10 -2.35 -15.57
N GLY A 242 7.95 -2.98 -16.40
CA GLY A 242 8.76 -2.28 -17.41
C GLY A 242 7.90 -1.59 -18.49
N LYS A 243 6.78 -2.21 -18.89
CA LYS A 243 5.84 -1.62 -19.84
C LYS A 243 5.15 -0.37 -19.26
N ALA A 244 4.73 -0.43 -17.99
CA ALA A 244 4.16 0.71 -17.30
C ALA A 244 5.18 1.85 -17.18
N ALA A 245 6.43 1.54 -16.81
CA ALA A 245 7.51 2.53 -16.72
C ALA A 245 7.76 3.24 -18.08
N ALA A 246 7.88 2.49 -19.17
CA ALA A 246 8.06 3.06 -20.51
C ALA A 246 6.91 3.99 -20.91
N ARG A 247 5.66 3.56 -20.66
CA ARG A 247 4.45 4.35 -20.95
C ARG A 247 4.37 5.61 -20.10
N LEU A 248 4.71 5.52 -18.81
CA LEU A 248 4.78 6.65 -17.88
C LEU A 248 5.73 7.73 -18.43
N LYS A 249 6.96 7.34 -18.79
CA LYS A 249 7.95 8.30 -19.33
C LYS A 249 7.44 8.98 -20.59
N GLN A 250 6.94 8.21 -21.56
CA GLN A 250 6.42 8.76 -22.82
C GLN A 250 5.28 9.75 -22.59
N SER A 251 4.36 9.41 -21.69
CA SER A 251 3.17 10.22 -21.41
C SER A 251 3.55 11.52 -20.66
N ILE A 252 4.47 11.43 -19.71
CA ILE A 252 5.02 12.59 -19.01
C ILE A 252 5.78 13.50 -19.98
N ASP A 253 6.64 12.96 -20.84
CA ASP A 253 7.39 13.77 -21.82
C ASP A 253 6.48 14.52 -22.78
N HIS A 254 5.44 13.85 -23.28
CA HIS A 254 4.45 14.48 -24.13
C HIS A 254 3.71 15.63 -23.42
N ALA A 255 3.32 15.43 -22.16
CA ALA A 255 2.68 16.48 -21.37
C ALA A 255 3.64 17.63 -21.04
N LEU A 256 4.91 17.34 -20.71
CA LEU A 256 5.92 18.35 -20.43
C LEU A 256 6.24 19.21 -21.65
N ALA A 257 6.18 18.66 -22.87
CA ALA A 257 6.37 19.44 -24.09
C ALA A 257 5.29 20.52 -24.26
N SER A 258 4.02 20.21 -23.96
CA SER A 258 2.95 21.21 -24.02
C SER A 258 3.02 22.21 -22.85
N LEU A 259 3.38 21.75 -21.65
CA LEU A 259 3.57 22.62 -20.49
C LEU A 259 4.77 23.55 -20.63
N ALA A 260 5.83 23.14 -21.33
CA ALA A 260 6.99 23.99 -21.60
C ALA A 260 6.61 25.22 -22.44
N LEU A 261 5.67 25.07 -23.38
CA LEU A 261 5.14 26.20 -24.16
C LEU A 261 4.36 27.18 -23.27
N LYS A 262 3.62 26.68 -22.28
CA LYS A 262 2.90 27.51 -21.30
C LYS A 262 3.84 28.22 -20.33
N ALA A 263 4.89 27.53 -19.88
CA ALA A 263 5.88 28.05 -18.94
C ALA A 263 6.79 29.12 -19.57
N GLY A 264 7.03 29.04 -20.89
CA GLY A 264 7.90 29.97 -21.61
C GLY A 264 9.34 29.98 -21.08
N ASP A 265 10.02 31.10 -21.22
CA ASP A 265 11.43 31.25 -20.82
C ASP A 265 11.62 31.44 -19.30
N GLU A 266 10.53 31.66 -18.54
CA GLU A 266 10.57 31.85 -17.08
C GLU A 266 11.00 30.56 -16.35
N LEU A 267 10.65 29.40 -16.91
CA LEU A 267 11.08 28.10 -16.42
C LEU A 267 11.61 27.27 -17.58
N LYS A 268 12.92 26.98 -17.55
CA LYS A 268 13.59 26.11 -18.52
C LYS A 268 13.22 24.63 -18.33
N LEU A 269 11.93 24.32 -18.47
CA LEU A 269 11.34 23.03 -18.10
C LEU A 269 11.99 21.86 -18.85
N LEU A 270 12.26 22.02 -20.15
CA LEU A 270 12.90 20.96 -20.94
C LEU A 270 14.33 20.66 -20.47
N GLU A 271 15.12 21.68 -20.10
CA GLU A 271 16.47 21.49 -19.55
C GLU A 271 16.42 20.78 -18.18
N LEU A 272 15.47 21.15 -17.32
CA LEU A 272 15.31 20.55 -16.00
C LEU A 272 14.87 19.08 -16.10
N THR A 273 13.91 18.79 -16.96
CA THR A 273 13.30 17.46 -17.13
C THR A 273 14.21 16.48 -17.88
N ALA A 274 15.13 16.95 -18.73
CA ALA A 274 16.13 16.11 -19.39
C ALA A 274 17.01 15.31 -18.40
N ARG A 275 17.09 15.78 -17.15
CA ARG A 275 17.92 15.18 -16.08
C ARG A 275 17.25 14.04 -15.32
N MET A 276 15.94 13.83 -15.48
CA MET A 276 15.19 12.81 -14.73
C MET A 276 15.53 11.37 -15.16
N GLY A 277 16.23 11.20 -16.29
CA GLY A 277 16.55 9.89 -16.85
C GLY A 277 15.31 9.13 -17.31
N ALA A 278 15.46 7.82 -17.54
CA ALA A 278 14.35 6.94 -17.89
C ALA A 278 13.54 6.54 -16.65
N ALA A 279 12.24 6.29 -16.84
CA ALA A 279 11.45 5.63 -15.81
C ALA A 279 11.91 4.18 -15.63
N ARG A 280 11.97 3.72 -14.38
CA ARG A 280 12.47 2.40 -14.00
C ARG A 280 11.37 1.54 -13.39
N THR A 281 11.56 0.23 -13.34
CA THR A 281 10.72 -0.60 -12.47
C THR A 281 11.07 -0.32 -11.01
N LEU A 282 10.15 -0.56 -10.06
CA LEU A 282 10.45 -0.44 -8.63
C LEU A 282 11.64 -1.35 -8.24
N HIS A 283 11.68 -2.58 -8.75
CA HIS A 283 12.79 -3.51 -8.58
C HIS A 283 14.12 -2.94 -9.07
N SER A 284 14.15 -2.35 -10.27
CA SER A 284 15.37 -1.75 -10.83
C SER A 284 15.76 -0.45 -10.11
N LEU A 285 14.78 0.32 -9.61
CA LEU A 285 15.03 1.52 -8.82
C LEU A 285 15.67 1.18 -7.47
N LEU A 286 15.15 0.17 -6.78
CA LEU A 286 15.65 -0.29 -5.48
C LEU A 286 16.94 -1.12 -5.59
N GLY A 287 17.33 -1.52 -6.80
CA GLY A 287 18.51 -2.34 -7.05
C GLY A 287 18.32 -3.78 -6.55
N ALA A 288 17.31 -4.47 -7.08
CA ALA A 288 17.07 -5.89 -6.81
C ALA A 288 18.32 -6.73 -7.12
N ARG A 289 18.77 -7.50 -6.13
CA ARG A 289 19.94 -8.37 -6.28
C ARG A 289 19.51 -9.76 -6.78
N PRO A 290 20.17 -10.32 -7.81
CA PRO A 290 19.88 -11.68 -8.26
C PRO A 290 19.94 -12.69 -7.11
N ASP A 291 19.07 -13.69 -7.15
CA ASP A 291 19.00 -14.81 -6.21
C ASP A 291 18.77 -14.43 -4.73
N THR A 292 18.38 -13.20 -4.45
CA THR A 292 18.04 -12.76 -3.08
C THR A 292 16.77 -11.92 -3.08
N ARG A 293 16.15 -11.78 -1.89
CA ARG A 293 15.08 -10.81 -1.65
C ARG A 293 15.60 -9.43 -1.22
N ALA A 294 16.91 -9.23 -1.24
CA ALA A 294 17.52 -8.01 -0.75
C ALA A 294 17.60 -6.96 -1.87
N PHE A 295 17.29 -5.72 -1.49
CA PHE A 295 17.50 -4.55 -2.33
C PHE A 295 18.82 -3.86 -1.98
N GLN A 296 19.41 -3.17 -2.95
CA GLN A 296 20.57 -2.32 -2.73
C GLN A 296 20.23 -1.10 -1.87
N HIS A 297 19.06 -0.53 -2.11
CA HIS A 297 18.56 0.63 -1.37
C HIS A 297 17.62 0.20 -0.25
N HIS A 298 17.82 0.81 0.91
CA HIS A 298 17.14 0.53 2.19
C HIS A 298 17.42 1.71 3.14
N ALA A 299 16.92 1.69 4.38
CA ALA A 299 17.08 2.82 5.32
C ALA A 299 18.54 3.29 5.53
N ALA A 300 19.49 2.34 5.63
CA ALA A 300 20.92 2.67 5.76
C ALA A 300 21.64 3.04 4.43
N ASN A 301 20.99 2.92 3.28
CA ASN A 301 21.49 3.33 1.96
C ASN A 301 20.32 3.86 1.12
N PRO A 302 19.78 5.04 1.47
CA PRO A 302 18.54 5.53 0.88
C PRO A 302 18.71 5.88 -0.61
N LEU A 303 17.58 6.01 -1.31
CA LEU A 303 17.53 6.49 -2.68
C LEU A 303 18.02 7.94 -2.76
N ASP A 304 18.76 8.27 -3.82
CA ASP A 304 19.26 9.62 -4.04
C ASP A 304 18.25 10.47 -4.83
N VAL A 305 17.10 10.75 -4.23
CA VAL A 305 15.96 11.42 -4.87
C VAL A 305 15.30 12.44 -3.94
N ASP A 306 14.80 13.54 -4.52
CA ASP A 306 14.01 14.55 -3.82
C ASP A 306 12.52 14.42 -4.15
N VAL A 307 12.20 13.86 -5.33
CA VAL A 307 10.83 13.56 -5.76
C VAL A 307 10.79 12.17 -6.38
N LEU A 308 9.89 11.31 -5.90
CA LEU A 308 9.63 10.01 -6.47
C LEU A 308 8.17 9.92 -6.92
N ILE A 309 7.96 9.67 -8.21
CA ILE A 309 6.64 9.41 -8.78
C ILE A 309 6.52 7.92 -9.07
N VAL A 310 5.50 7.27 -8.52
CA VAL A 310 5.18 5.86 -8.78
C VAL A 310 3.85 5.78 -9.50
N ASP A 311 3.86 5.29 -10.74
CA ASP A 311 2.63 5.02 -11.51
C ASP A 311 2.17 3.57 -11.36
N GLU A 312 0.89 3.32 -11.62
CA GLU A 312 0.22 2.03 -11.42
C GLU A 312 0.39 1.48 -9.99
N ALA A 313 0.30 2.38 -9.00
CA ALA A 313 0.47 2.06 -7.57
C ALA A 313 -0.57 1.05 -7.05
N SER A 314 -1.70 0.87 -7.73
CA SER A 314 -2.69 -0.17 -7.42
C SER A 314 -2.12 -1.59 -7.51
N MET A 315 -1.10 -1.79 -8.36
CA MET A 315 -0.45 -3.09 -8.51
C MET A 315 0.70 -3.31 -7.51
N VAL A 316 1.03 -2.33 -6.67
CA VAL A 316 2.14 -2.42 -5.70
C VAL A 316 1.64 -3.14 -4.44
N HIS A 317 2.17 -4.33 -4.17
CA HIS A 317 1.88 -5.09 -2.97
C HIS A 317 2.60 -4.54 -1.73
N LEU A 318 2.21 -5.04 -0.56
CA LEU A 318 2.70 -4.56 0.73
C LEU A 318 4.23 -4.65 0.88
N GLU A 319 4.86 -5.77 0.52
CA GLU A 319 6.31 -5.95 0.65
C GLU A 319 7.12 -4.95 -0.21
N MET A 320 6.65 -4.64 -1.42
CA MET A 320 7.29 -3.68 -2.31
C MET A 320 7.10 -2.26 -1.80
N MET A 321 5.90 -1.91 -1.31
CA MET A 321 5.68 -0.59 -0.71
C MET A 321 6.53 -0.41 0.54
N ALA A 322 6.64 -1.43 1.39
CA ALA A 322 7.47 -1.38 2.58
C ALA A 322 8.95 -1.18 2.21
N SER A 323 9.45 -1.94 1.23
CA SER A 323 10.83 -1.80 0.74
C SER A 323 11.08 -0.42 0.10
N LEU A 324 10.10 0.11 -0.63
CA LEU A 324 10.16 1.44 -1.22
C LEU A 324 10.27 2.52 -0.15
N LEU A 325 9.40 2.47 0.87
CA LEU A 325 9.35 3.46 1.94
C LEU A 325 10.57 3.38 2.85
N ASP A 326 11.09 2.18 3.12
CA ASP A 326 12.35 1.97 3.85
C ASP A 326 13.54 2.61 3.13
N ALA A 327 13.56 2.52 1.79
CA ALA A 327 14.62 3.10 0.96
C ALA A 327 14.44 4.60 0.67
N LEU A 328 13.26 5.18 0.90
CA LEU A 328 12.96 6.55 0.49
C LEU A 328 13.40 7.57 1.57
N PRO A 329 14.22 8.58 1.25
CA PRO A 329 14.60 9.61 2.22
C PRO A 329 13.39 10.31 2.85
N PRO A 330 13.42 10.67 4.14
CA PRO A 330 12.30 11.35 4.80
C PRO A 330 11.90 12.68 4.16
N HIS A 331 12.86 13.39 3.54
CA HIS A 331 12.63 14.67 2.87
C HIS A 331 12.04 14.53 1.46
N ALA A 332 12.13 13.34 0.85
CA ALA A 332 11.69 13.14 -0.52
C ALA A 332 10.16 13.21 -0.62
N ILE A 333 9.64 13.83 -1.67
CA ILE A 333 8.20 13.88 -1.96
C ILE A 333 7.81 12.59 -2.69
N LEU A 334 6.89 11.81 -2.11
CA LEU A 334 6.33 10.62 -2.72
C LEU A 334 5.00 10.94 -3.39
N ILE A 335 4.90 10.70 -4.69
CA ILE A 335 3.66 10.85 -5.45
C ILE A 335 3.23 9.48 -5.97
N LEU A 336 2.12 8.96 -5.47
CA LEU A 336 1.52 7.70 -5.92
C LEU A 336 0.38 7.97 -6.89
N LEU A 337 0.43 7.34 -8.06
CA LEU A 337 -0.63 7.39 -9.06
C LEU A 337 -1.23 6.01 -9.22
N GLY A 338 -2.54 5.97 -9.28
CA GLY A 338 -3.23 4.73 -9.55
C GLY A 338 -4.71 4.96 -9.69
N ASP A 339 -5.43 3.85 -9.69
CA ASP A 339 -6.86 3.83 -9.72
C ASP A 339 -7.31 2.88 -8.62
N LYS A 340 -8.09 3.40 -7.67
CA LYS A 340 -8.58 2.61 -6.53
C LYS A 340 -9.56 1.51 -6.97
N ASP A 341 -10.16 1.65 -8.15
CA ASP A 341 -11.17 0.75 -8.69
C ASP A 341 -10.60 -0.22 -9.75
N GLN A 342 -9.29 -0.15 -10.04
CA GLN A 342 -8.60 -1.13 -10.90
C GLN A 342 -8.17 -2.36 -10.11
N LEU A 343 -7.69 -3.38 -10.84
CA LEU A 343 -7.12 -4.59 -10.26
C LEU A 343 -6.03 -4.22 -9.23
N ALA A 344 -6.23 -4.69 -8.01
CA ALA A 344 -5.24 -4.64 -6.94
C ALA A 344 -4.03 -5.53 -7.27
N SER A 345 -2.98 -5.44 -6.47
CA SER A 345 -1.84 -6.33 -6.59
C SER A 345 -2.26 -7.80 -6.49
N VAL A 346 -1.56 -8.67 -7.25
CA VAL A 346 -1.76 -10.13 -7.21
C VAL A 346 -1.19 -10.72 -5.91
N GLU A 347 -0.21 -10.06 -5.31
CA GLU A 347 0.38 -10.46 -4.03
C GLU A 347 -0.34 -9.79 -2.84
N ALA A 348 -0.06 -10.27 -1.63
CA ALA A 348 -0.74 -9.83 -0.41
C ALA A 348 -0.61 -8.32 -0.11
N GLY A 349 -1.75 -7.73 0.25
CA GLY A 349 -1.91 -6.36 0.71
C GLY A 349 -2.23 -5.37 -0.43
N ALA A 350 -3.45 -4.83 -0.40
CA ALA A 350 -3.94 -3.83 -1.34
C ALA A 350 -3.69 -2.40 -0.82
N VAL A 351 -2.41 -2.01 -0.74
CA VAL A 351 -2.01 -0.77 -0.05
C VAL A 351 -2.72 0.47 -0.56
N LEU A 352 -2.79 0.69 -1.88
CA LEU A 352 -3.45 1.87 -2.44
C LEU A 352 -4.95 1.89 -2.13
N GLY A 353 -5.60 0.72 -2.17
CA GLY A 353 -7.02 0.57 -1.87
C GLY A 353 -7.32 0.97 -0.43
N ASP A 354 -6.52 0.47 0.52
CA ASP A 354 -6.65 0.77 1.94
C ASP A 354 -6.39 2.25 2.23
N LEU A 355 -5.35 2.85 1.62
CA LEU A 355 -5.06 4.28 1.77
C LEU A 355 -6.13 5.19 1.16
N CYS A 356 -6.88 4.72 0.16
CA CYS A 356 -7.91 5.48 -0.52
C CYS A 356 -9.34 5.16 -0.03
N HIS A 357 -9.51 4.24 0.92
CA HIS A 357 -10.82 3.71 1.33
C HIS A 357 -11.81 4.83 1.68
N ASP A 358 -11.39 5.76 2.53
CA ASP A 358 -12.21 6.88 3.00
C ASP A 358 -12.01 8.18 2.20
N ALA A 359 -11.34 8.13 1.04
CA ALA A 359 -11.00 9.33 0.27
C ALA A 359 -12.26 10.14 -0.15
N GLN A 360 -13.36 9.45 -0.43
CA GLN A 360 -14.64 10.09 -0.81
C GLN A 360 -15.33 10.80 0.36
N ALA A 361 -15.02 10.44 1.61
CA ALA A 361 -15.57 11.11 2.78
C ALA A 361 -15.03 12.54 2.95
N GLY A 362 -13.93 12.89 2.27
CA GLY A 362 -13.44 14.27 2.20
C GLY A 362 -12.95 14.81 3.55
N GLY A 363 -12.21 14.00 4.32
CA GLY A 363 -11.69 14.32 5.65
C GLY A 363 -10.56 15.37 5.71
N TYR A 364 -10.62 16.41 4.87
CA TYR A 364 -9.62 17.48 4.87
C TYR A 364 -9.76 18.40 6.08
N THR A 365 -8.63 18.78 6.68
CA THR A 365 -8.63 19.80 7.76
C THR A 365 -9.04 21.16 7.19
N ALA A 366 -9.60 22.04 8.04
CA ALA A 366 -9.94 23.42 7.65
C ALA A 366 -8.72 24.16 7.06
N ALA A 367 -7.54 23.97 7.67
CA ALA A 367 -6.30 24.57 7.17
C ALA A 367 -5.93 24.06 5.76
N THR A 368 -6.19 22.78 5.45
CA THR A 368 -5.97 22.23 4.09
C THR A 368 -6.94 22.82 3.08
N LEU A 369 -8.21 22.97 3.45
CA LEU A 369 -9.24 23.57 2.60
C LEU A 369 -8.92 25.03 2.29
N ASP A 370 -8.55 25.82 3.31
CA ASP A 370 -8.21 27.23 3.13
C ASP A 370 -6.99 27.42 2.24
N TYR A 371 -5.96 26.59 2.44
CA TYR A 371 -4.79 26.57 1.56
C TYR A 371 -5.15 26.16 0.13
N ALA A 372 -5.93 25.09 -0.05
CA ALA A 372 -6.34 24.63 -1.38
C ALA A 372 -7.12 25.73 -2.12
N ARG A 373 -8.03 26.43 -1.44
CA ARG A 373 -8.76 27.58 -2.01
C ARG A 373 -7.83 28.75 -2.34
N ALA A 374 -6.90 29.11 -1.46
CA ALA A 374 -5.96 30.20 -1.70
C ALA A 374 -5.02 29.90 -2.87
N ALA A 375 -4.42 28.72 -2.89
CA ALA A 375 -3.48 28.30 -3.94
C ALA A 375 -4.18 28.04 -5.28
N SER A 376 -5.27 27.27 -5.30
CA SER A 376 -5.95 26.86 -6.54
C SER A 376 -7.01 27.84 -7.03
N GLY A 377 -7.45 28.78 -6.18
CA GLY A 377 -8.55 29.73 -6.43
C GLY A 377 -9.88 29.09 -6.82
N GLN A 378 -10.00 27.77 -6.64
CA GLN A 378 -11.24 27.02 -6.79
C GLN A 378 -12.05 27.14 -5.49
N ARG A 379 -13.37 27.08 -5.59
CA ARG A 379 -14.30 27.22 -4.45
C ARG A 379 -14.87 25.90 -3.97
#